data_AF-A0AAU4G116-F1
#
_entry.id   AF-A0AAU4G116-F1
#
_cell.length_a   1.000
_cell.length_b   1.000
_cell.length_c   1.000
_cell.angle_alpha   90.00
_cell.angle_beta   90.00
_cell.angle_gamma   90.00
#
_symmetry.space_group_name_H-M   'P 1'
#
loop_
_entity.id
_entity.type
_entity.pdbx_description
1 polymer ?
#
loop_
_entity_poly.entity_id
_entity_poly.type
_entity_poly.pdbx_seq_one_letter_code
_entity_poly.pdbx_strand_id
1 'polypeptide(L)' 'MKLGFTLPIVGPAIGSAAGLSAFCRELEDLGYDTLWVGDRLVTPVDMDST' A
#
# COMPACT_ATOMS: atom_id res chain seq x y z
N MET A 1 10.58 17.46 -9.85
CA MET A 1 9.81 17.59 -8.59
C MET A 1 9.76 16.21 -7.98
N LYS A 2 9.97 16.04 -6.65
CA LYS A 2 9.94 14.71 -6.03
C LYS A 2 8.55 14.39 -5.51
N LEU A 3 7.97 13.29 -5.98
CA LEU A 3 6.63 12.86 -5.59
C LEU A 3 6.73 11.60 -4.73
N GLY A 4 5.91 11.53 -3.68
CA GLY A 4 5.81 10.35 -2.82
C GLY A 4 4.41 9.72 -2.88
N PHE A 5 4.33 8.43 -2.58
CA PHE A 5 3.07 7.68 -2.55
C PHE A 5 2.89 6.98 -1.20
N THR A 6 1.67 7.00 -0.65
CA THR A 6 1.33 6.24 0.57
C THR A 6 0.77 4.88 0.17
N LEU A 7 1.41 3.80 0.62
CA LEU A 7 0.98 2.45 0.25
C LEU A 7 -0.42 2.15 0.83
N PRO A 8 -1.25 1.37 0.11
CA PRO A 8 -2.55 0.95 0.64
C PRO A 8 -2.39 0.18 1.96
N ILE A 9 -3.04 0.67 3.01
CA ILE A 9 -3.02 0.07 4.37
C ILE A 9 -4.37 -0.57 4.71
N VAL A 10 -5.42 -0.25 3.96
CA VAL A 10 -6.78 -0.78 4.11
C VAL A 10 -7.36 -1.14 2.76
N GLY A 11 -8.26 -2.13 2.76
CA GLY A 11 -9.06 -2.49 1.60
C GLY A 11 -8.39 -3.49 0.65
N PRO A 12 -9.11 -3.88 -0.42
CA PRO A 12 -8.75 -5.02 -1.25
C PRO A 12 -7.66 -4.72 -2.28
N ALA A 13 -7.14 -3.48 -2.32
CA ALA A 13 -6.17 -3.06 -3.32
C ALA A 13 -4.89 -3.92 -3.31
N ILE A 14 -4.53 -4.49 -2.17
CA ILE A 14 -3.36 -5.36 -2.01
C ILE A 14 -3.76 -6.58 -1.18
N GLY A 15 -3.87 -7.74 -1.83
CA GLY A 15 -4.22 -9.01 -1.18
C GLY A 15 -3.04 -9.92 -0.80
N SER A 16 -1.81 -9.55 -1.17
CA SER A 16 -0.60 -10.36 -0.90
C SER A 16 0.68 -9.53 -0.90
N ALA A 17 1.73 -10.04 -0.26
CA ALA A 17 3.06 -9.42 -0.27
C ALA A 17 3.67 -9.35 -1.68
N ALA A 18 3.41 -10.37 -2.53
CA ALA A 18 3.84 -10.36 -3.92
C ALA A 18 3.12 -9.27 -4.72
N GLY A 19 1.80 -9.12 -4.54
CA GLY A 19 1.02 -8.05 -5.14
C GLY A 19 1.48 -6.66 -4.70
N LEU A 20 1.81 -6.49 -3.40
CA LEU A 20 2.41 -5.26 -2.88
C LEU A 20 3.73 -4.92 -3.58
N SER A 21 4.59 -5.93 -3.74
CA SER A 21 5.90 -5.74 -4.37
C SER A 21 5.77 -5.35 -5.84
N ALA A 22 4.80 -5.91 -6.56
CA ALA A 22 4.52 -5.54 -7.95
C ALA A 22 4.00 -4.09 -8.03
N PHE A 23 3.04 -3.72 -7.18
CA PHE A 23 2.49 -2.36 -7.10
C PHE A 23 3.58 -1.31 -6.82
N CYS A 24 4.50 -1.57 -5.89
CA CYS A 24 5.60 -0.66 -5.59
C CYS A 24 6.51 -0.41 -6.81
N ARG A 25 6.80 -1.45 -7.61
CA ARG A 25 7.61 -1.32 -8.84
C ARG A 25 6.91 -0.45 -9.88
N GLU A 26 5.60 -0.61 -10.04
CA GLU A 26 4.83 0.23 -10.96
C GLU A 26 4.85 1.71 -10.54
N LEU A 27 4.86 2.00 -9.23
CA LEU A 27 5.02 3.37 -8.73
C LEU A 27 6.41 3.93 -9.03
N GLU A 28 7.46 3.13 -8.89
CA GLU A 28 8.83 3.50 -9.24
C GLU A 28 8.93 3.80 -10.75
N ASP A 29 8.38 2.94 -11.60
CA ASP A 29 8.33 3.12 -13.06
C ASP A 29 7.53 4.38 -13.47
N LEU A 30 6.52 4.74 -12.70
CA LEU A 30 5.72 5.96 -12.87
C LEU A 30 6.46 7.24 -12.41
N GLY A 31 7.60 7.08 -11.74
CA GLY A 31 8.46 8.19 -11.30
C GLY A 31 8.22 8.69 -9.88
N TYR A 32 7.59 7.87 -9.02
CA TYR A 32 7.55 8.17 -7.59
C TYR A 32 8.90 7.88 -6.93
N ASP A 33 9.40 8.83 -6.13
CA ASP A 33 10.72 8.78 -5.51
C ASP A 33 10.70 8.24 -4.08
N THR A 34 9.52 8.12 -3.46
CA THR A 34 9.41 7.75 -2.04
C THR A 34 8.09 7.03 -1.76
N LEU A 35 8.17 5.95 -0.99
CA LEU A 35 7.03 5.19 -0.52
C LEU A 35 6.84 5.39 0.99
N TRP A 36 5.62 5.67 1.40
CA TRP A 36 5.24 5.87 2.80
C TRP A 36 4.38 4.71 3.28
N VAL A 37 4.75 4.16 4.42
CA VAL A 37 4.01 3.07 5.08
C VAL A 37 3.54 3.52 6.45
N GLY A 38 2.35 3.12 6.84
CA GLY A 38 1.90 3.24 8.23
C GLY A 38 2.25 1.98 8.99
N ASP A 39 2.87 2.12 10.15
CA ASP A 39 2.99 1.03 11.11
C ASP A 39 1.62 0.80 11.76
N ARG A 40 1.14 -0.45 11.75
CA ARG A 40 -0.18 -0.80 12.23
C ARG A 40 -0.07 -1.88 13.30
N LEU A 41 -0.38 -1.50 14.52
CA LEU A 41 -0.40 -2.43 15.67
C LEU A 41 -1.59 -3.40 15.62
N VAL A 42 -2.68 -2.99 14.98
CA VAL A 42 -3.92 -3.78 14.88
C VAL A 42 -4.51 -3.71 13.48
N THR A 43 -4.96 -4.86 12.97
CA THR A 43 -5.64 -4.99 11.67
C THR A 43 -7.07 -5.49 11.88
N PRO A 44 -8.09 -4.76 11.42
CA PRO A 44 -9.46 -5.26 11.42
C PRO A 44 -9.58 -6.47 10.49
N VAL A 45 -10.16 -7.57 10.99
CA VAL A 45 -10.37 -8.80 10.21
C VAL A 45 -11.79 -8.92 9.64
N ASP A 46 -12.69 -8.00 9.99
CA ASP A 46 -14.11 -8.04 9.59
C ASP A 46 -14.79 -6.66 9.66
N MET A 47 -14.41 -5.72 8.77
CA MET A 47 -14.90 -4.34 8.81
C MET A 47 -16.38 -4.18 8.41
N ASP A 48 -16.96 -5.16 7.72
CA ASP A 48 -18.32 -5.11 7.19
C ASP A 48 -19.33 -5.91 8.04
N SER A 49 -18.87 -6.51 9.15
CA SER A 49 -19.75 -7.15 10.13
C SER A 49 -20.42 -6.09 11.02
N THR A 50 -21.65 -5.71 10.69
CA THR A 50 -22.54 -4.92 11.58
C THR A 50 -23.95 -5.47 11.52
#